data_AF-A0A350G3B7-F1
#
_entry.id   AF-A0A350G3B7-F1
#
_cell.length_a   1.000
_cell.length_b   1.000
_cell.length_c   1.000
_cell.angle_alpha   90.00
_cell.angle_beta   90.00
_cell.angle_gamma   90.00
#
_symmetry.space_group_name_H-M   'P 1'
#
loop_
_entity.id
_entity.type
_entity.pdbx_description
1 polymer ?
#
loop_
_entity_poly.entity_id
_entity_poly.type
_entity_poly.pdbx_seq_one_letter_code
_entity_poly.pdbx_strand_id
1 'polypeptide(L)'
;MPLYFRVSSTSRKTFMDLSTAIRLLGDILGEVITELESSALFETEERIRLAAKDRRAGDAGAAKQLEQEVEALTVDDARAVSAAFTTYFDLVNLAEEYHRVQQLRERERTQHSSPLGESVGDAVASLKNEGVTSAQMQSLLDNLSVELVLTAHPTESRRRTVVSKLQRVARSLERLADNQLTPREREGTLSAIRAEVVGLWLTDRTRTINPTVTDEVRIGLHFVESVFWDTLPALYADLDEAVASHYPEVAPPSSWFRLASWMGGDRDGNPNVSHEVTAETLRLHRGLAVESHRKTLQDLARRLSMSSERLPASDEINAWIESRRPLPPHVENIEEPSSLL
;
A
#
# COMPACT_ATOMS: atom_id res chain seq x y z
N MET A 1 -7.51 46.07 32.50
CA MET A 1 -8.37 44.89 32.32
C MET A 1 -8.13 44.33 30.93
N PRO A 2 -7.18 43.39 30.71
CA PRO A 2 -7.01 42.75 29.42
C PRO A 2 -7.69 41.38 29.42
N LEU A 3 -8.54 41.15 28.42
CA LEU A 3 -9.24 39.90 28.16
C LEU A 3 -8.24 38.79 27.82
N TYR A 4 -8.26 37.71 28.60
CA TYR A 4 -7.72 36.43 28.21
C TYR A 4 -8.66 35.78 27.19
N PHE A 5 -8.29 35.79 25.91
CA PHE A 5 -8.86 34.86 24.94
C PHE A 5 -8.30 33.46 25.21
N ARG A 6 -9.06 32.68 25.97
CA ARG A 6 -8.80 31.25 26.15
C ARG A 6 -9.25 30.56 24.87
N VAL A 7 -8.33 30.38 23.91
CA VAL A 7 -8.54 29.46 22.80
C VAL A 7 -8.59 28.06 23.40
N SER A 8 -9.80 27.52 23.56
CA SER A 8 -10.01 26.09 23.78
C SER A 8 -9.53 25.35 22.53
N SER A 9 -8.33 24.80 22.58
CA SER A 9 -7.79 23.89 21.56
C SER A 9 -8.51 22.55 21.66
N THR A 10 -9.78 22.50 21.26
CA THR A 10 -10.41 21.24 20.89
C THR A 10 -9.74 20.83 19.58
N SER A 11 -8.75 19.94 19.65
CA SER A 11 -8.11 19.35 18.48
C SER A 11 -9.19 18.80 17.56
N ARG A 12 -9.49 19.52 16.47
CA ARG A 12 -10.33 18.98 15.38
C ARG A 12 -9.51 17.88 14.75
N LYS A 13 -9.92 16.62 14.94
CA LYS A 13 -9.37 15.49 14.19
C LYS A 13 -9.35 15.89 12.71
N THR A 14 -8.16 15.91 12.12
CA THR A 14 -7.94 16.43 10.75
C THR A 14 -8.35 15.42 9.68
N PHE A 15 -8.81 14.23 10.10
CA PHE A 15 -9.22 13.12 9.24
C PHE A 15 -10.45 12.41 9.79
N MET A 16 -11.12 11.65 8.93
CA MET A 16 -12.33 10.89 9.26
C MET A 16 -12.07 9.89 10.39
N ASP A 17 -12.94 9.90 11.40
CA ASP A 17 -12.91 8.91 12.48
C ASP A 17 -13.21 7.49 11.96
N LEU A 18 -12.58 6.47 12.54
CA LEU A 18 -12.75 5.07 12.13
C LEU A 18 -14.22 4.65 12.13
N SER A 19 -14.97 5.03 13.18
CA SER A 19 -16.38 4.67 13.28
C SER A 19 -17.23 5.30 12.18
N THR A 20 -16.86 6.50 11.72
CA THR A 20 -17.51 7.19 10.61
C THR A 20 -17.18 6.53 9.27
N ALA A 21 -15.92 6.13 9.06
CA ALA A 21 -15.52 5.42 7.84
C ALA A 21 -16.21 4.05 7.74
N ILE A 22 -16.21 3.27 8.82
CA ILE A 22 -16.91 1.97 8.87
C ILE A 22 -18.41 2.13 8.60
N ARG A 23 -19.05 3.14 9.22
CA ARG A 23 -20.47 3.42 9.00
C ARG A 23 -20.75 3.78 7.54
N LEU A 24 -19.98 4.70 6.97
CA LEU A 24 -20.12 5.10 5.56
C LEU A 24 -20.01 3.90 4.60
N LEU A 25 -18.98 3.07 4.77
CA LEU A 25 -18.79 1.91 3.90
C LEU A 25 -19.85 0.82 4.12
N GLY A 26 -20.30 0.64 5.37
CA GLY A 26 -21.40 -0.26 5.72
C GLY A 26 -22.73 0.18 5.12
N ASP A 27 -23.06 1.48 5.21
CA ASP A 27 -24.27 2.06 4.64
C ASP A 27 -24.28 1.89 3.11
N ILE A 28 -23.16 2.19 2.44
CA ILE A 28 -23.00 1.98 0.99
C ILE A 28 -23.16 0.49 0.64
N LEU A 29 -22.59 -0.43 1.41
CA LEU A 29 -22.75 -1.86 1.16
C LEU A 29 -24.22 -2.30 1.35
N GLY A 30 -24.90 -1.79 2.38
CA GLY A 30 -26.32 -2.05 2.61
C GLY A 30 -27.22 -1.57 1.47
N GLU A 31 -26.94 -0.38 0.93
CA GLU A 31 -27.60 0.13 -0.28
C GLU A 31 -27.38 -0.81 -1.48
N VAL A 32 -26.14 -1.27 -1.67
CA VAL A 32 -25.78 -2.19 -2.77
C VAL A 32 -26.49 -3.53 -2.64
N ILE A 33 -26.53 -4.13 -1.44
CA ILE A 33 -27.25 -5.39 -1.19
C ILE A 33 -28.75 -5.21 -1.45
N THR A 34 -29.32 -4.12 -0.96
CA THR A 34 -30.75 -3.82 -1.11
C THR A 34 -31.15 -3.67 -2.58
N GLU A 35 -30.31 -3.00 -3.38
CA GLU A 35 -30.57 -2.72 -4.80
C GLU A 35 -30.30 -3.91 -5.72
N LEU A 36 -29.23 -4.66 -5.47
CA LEU A 36 -28.80 -5.75 -6.37
C LEU A 36 -29.41 -7.10 -6.00
N GLU A 37 -29.77 -7.32 -4.73
CA GLU A 37 -30.36 -8.57 -4.25
C GLU A 37 -31.82 -8.36 -3.82
N SER A 38 -32.04 -7.88 -2.59
CA SER A 38 -33.36 -7.49 -2.08
C SER A 38 -33.26 -6.86 -0.68
N SER A 39 -34.28 -6.09 -0.29
CA SER A 39 -34.41 -5.59 1.10
C SER A 39 -34.53 -6.72 2.11
N ALA A 40 -35.22 -7.82 1.78
CA ALA A 40 -35.40 -8.96 2.67
C ALA A 40 -34.08 -9.69 2.99
N LEU A 41 -33.19 -9.80 2.00
CA LEU A 41 -31.86 -10.35 2.20
C LEU A 41 -31.01 -9.44 3.10
N PHE A 42 -31.03 -8.13 2.86
CA PHE A 42 -30.33 -7.15 3.70
C PHE A 42 -30.81 -7.22 5.16
N GLU A 43 -32.12 -7.27 5.39
CA GLU A 43 -32.67 -7.45 6.74
C GLU A 43 -32.21 -8.76 7.39
N THR A 44 -32.06 -9.83 6.61
CA THR A 44 -31.58 -11.12 7.10
C THR A 44 -30.11 -11.07 7.49
N GLU A 45 -29.25 -10.46 6.66
CA GLU A 45 -27.86 -10.18 7.00
C GLU A 45 -27.74 -9.36 8.29
N GLU A 46 -28.56 -8.31 8.44
CA GLU A 46 -28.53 -7.44 9.60
C GLU A 46 -28.98 -8.17 10.88
N ARG A 47 -30.01 -9.02 10.81
CA ARG A 47 -30.41 -9.89 11.94
C ARG A 47 -29.27 -10.82 12.37
N ILE A 48 -28.58 -11.43 11.41
CA ILE A 48 -27.43 -12.31 11.69
C ILE A 48 -26.29 -11.50 12.33
N ARG A 49 -25.99 -10.30 11.82
CA ARG A 49 -24.92 -9.43 12.35
C ARG A 49 -25.21 -9.00 13.79
N LEU A 50 -26.44 -8.59 14.08
CA LEU A 50 -26.87 -8.19 15.43
C LEU A 50 -26.81 -9.37 16.40
N ALA A 51 -27.34 -10.54 16.02
CA ALA A 51 -27.27 -11.73 16.86
C ALA A 51 -25.82 -12.17 17.15
N ALA A 52 -24.92 -12.09 16.15
CA ALA A 52 -23.51 -12.38 16.34
C ALA A 52 -22.82 -11.38 17.30
N LYS A 53 -23.19 -10.10 17.23
CA LYS A 53 -22.69 -9.06 18.14
C LYS A 53 -23.17 -9.29 19.58
N ASP A 54 -24.45 -9.57 19.77
CA ASP A 54 -25.04 -9.80 21.09
C ASP A 54 -24.49 -11.08 21.73
N ARG A 55 -24.27 -12.13 20.92
CA ARG A 55 -23.57 -13.34 21.37
C ARG A 55 -22.17 -13.03 21.89
N ARG A 56 -21.42 -12.16 21.20
CA ARG A 56 -20.08 -11.74 21.64
C ARG A 56 -20.14 -10.91 22.93
N ALA A 57 -21.22 -10.17 23.15
CA ALA A 57 -21.46 -9.40 24.37
C ALA A 57 -21.91 -10.27 25.56
N GLY A 58 -22.15 -11.56 25.36
CA GLY A 58 -22.53 -12.51 26.41
C GLY A 58 -24.03 -12.68 26.62
N ASP A 59 -24.86 -12.28 25.65
CA ASP A 59 -26.30 -12.54 25.69
C ASP A 59 -26.58 -14.05 25.58
N ALA A 60 -27.31 -14.59 26.56
CA ALA A 60 -27.62 -16.00 26.68
C ALA A 60 -28.57 -16.53 25.58
N GLY A 61 -29.42 -15.68 24.99
CA GLY A 61 -30.36 -16.03 23.93
C GLY A 61 -29.80 -15.87 22.52
N ALA A 62 -28.81 -14.98 22.34
CA ALA A 62 -28.29 -14.61 21.03
C ALA A 62 -27.62 -15.77 20.28
N ALA A 63 -27.01 -16.72 20.99
CA ALA A 63 -26.43 -17.91 20.36
C ALA A 63 -27.49 -18.77 19.64
N LYS A 64 -28.64 -18.98 20.29
CA LYS A 64 -29.75 -19.75 19.74
C LYS A 64 -30.44 -19.00 18.60
N GLN A 65 -30.60 -17.68 18.74
CA GLN A 65 -31.15 -16.85 17.66
C GLN A 65 -30.27 -16.89 16.41
N LEU A 66 -28.95 -16.76 16.57
CA LEU A 66 -28.00 -16.85 15.47
C LEU A 66 -28.08 -18.21 14.76
N GLU A 67 -28.16 -19.31 15.52
CA GLU A 67 -28.32 -20.66 14.98
C GLU A 67 -29.60 -20.78 14.15
N GLN A 68 -30.72 -20.26 14.66
CA GLN A 68 -32.01 -20.28 13.96
C GLN A 68 -32.00 -19.48 12.65
N GLU A 69 -31.45 -18.27 12.66
CA GLU A 69 -31.35 -17.45 11.44
C GLU A 69 -30.48 -18.13 10.38
N VAL A 70 -29.36 -18.75 10.79
CA VAL A 70 -28.46 -19.46 9.87
C VAL A 70 -29.11 -20.74 9.32
N GLU A 71 -29.80 -21.51 10.15
CA GLU A 71 -30.49 -22.74 9.74
C GLU A 71 -31.66 -22.46 8.77
N ALA A 72 -32.27 -21.28 8.87
CA ALA A 72 -33.36 -20.85 8.00
C ALA A 72 -32.91 -20.40 6.60
N LEU A 73 -31.61 -20.18 6.37
CA LEU A 73 -31.10 -19.71 5.08
C LEU A 73 -31.27 -20.76 3.98
N THR A 74 -31.79 -20.31 2.83
CA THR A 74 -31.66 -21.10 1.61
C THR A 74 -30.19 -21.14 1.17
N VAL A 75 -29.85 -22.06 0.26
CA VAL A 75 -28.47 -22.15 -0.27
C VAL A 75 -28.05 -20.84 -0.96
N ASP A 76 -28.96 -20.18 -1.66
CA ASP A 76 -28.66 -18.92 -2.35
C ASP A 76 -28.56 -17.74 -1.37
N ASP A 77 -29.45 -17.67 -0.37
CA ASP A 77 -29.34 -16.66 0.70
C ASP A 77 -28.04 -16.84 1.50
N ALA A 78 -27.67 -18.09 1.80
CA ALA A 78 -26.42 -18.38 2.51
C ALA A 78 -25.18 -17.92 1.73
N ARG A 79 -25.18 -18.08 0.40
CA ARG A 79 -24.10 -17.53 -0.46
C ARG A 79 -24.07 -16.02 -0.42
N ALA A 80 -25.22 -15.36 -0.56
CA ALA A 80 -25.30 -13.91 -0.60
C ALA A 80 -24.95 -13.27 0.75
N VAL A 81 -25.43 -13.83 1.86
CA VAL A 81 -25.06 -13.43 3.23
C VAL A 81 -23.56 -13.65 3.49
N SER A 82 -23.00 -14.77 3.04
CA SER A 82 -21.56 -15.01 3.16
C SER A 82 -20.73 -13.99 2.37
N ALA A 83 -21.17 -13.65 1.14
CA ALA A 83 -20.54 -12.61 0.32
C ALA A 83 -20.65 -11.21 0.95
N ALA A 84 -21.77 -10.91 1.60
CA ALA A 84 -21.98 -9.68 2.36
C ALA A 84 -21.00 -9.54 3.52
N PHE A 85 -20.92 -10.53 4.40
CA PHE A 85 -19.95 -10.48 5.50
C PHE A 85 -18.51 -10.40 4.99
N THR A 86 -18.17 -11.16 3.95
CA THR A 86 -16.81 -11.11 3.38
C THR A 86 -16.48 -9.71 2.85
N THR A 87 -17.40 -9.09 2.11
CA THR A 87 -17.21 -7.73 1.57
C THR A 87 -17.19 -6.69 2.69
N TYR A 88 -18.06 -6.83 3.69
CA TYR A 88 -18.07 -5.99 4.88
C TYR A 88 -16.72 -6.04 5.60
N PHE A 89 -16.18 -7.23 5.86
CA PHE A 89 -14.88 -7.38 6.53
C PHE A 89 -13.73 -6.80 5.72
N ASP A 90 -13.74 -6.91 4.40
CA ASP A 90 -12.73 -6.24 3.57
C ASP A 90 -12.82 -4.72 3.68
N LEU A 91 -14.03 -4.16 3.72
CA LEU A 91 -14.24 -2.72 3.88
C LEU A 91 -13.87 -2.23 5.29
N VAL A 92 -14.15 -3.02 6.33
CA VAL A 92 -13.73 -2.72 7.71
C VAL A 92 -12.21 -2.74 7.83
N ASN A 93 -11.56 -3.80 7.34
CA ASN A 93 -10.09 -3.90 7.34
C ASN A 93 -9.46 -2.72 6.61
N LEU A 94 -10.03 -2.31 5.47
CA LEU A 94 -9.59 -1.14 4.72
C LEU A 94 -9.75 0.16 5.52
N ALA A 95 -10.88 0.34 6.21
CA ALA A 95 -11.12 1.52 7.05
C ALA A 95 -10.16 1.57 8.23
N GLU A 96 -9.86 0.43 8.85
CA GLU A 96 -8.86 0.31 9.93
C GLU A 96 -7.45 0.65 9.44
N GLU A 97 -7.04 0.09 8.31
CA GLU A 97 -5.73 0.38 7.69
C GLU A 97 -5.60 1.86 7.34
N TYR A 98 -6.63 2.44 6.70
CA TYR A 98 -6.70 3.87 6.43
C TYR A 98 -6.57 4.69 7.72
N HIS A 99 -7.33 4.36 8.75
CA HIS A 99 -7.29 5.08 10.03
C HIS A 99 -5.92 4.97 10.71
N ARG A 100 -5.26 3.81 10.62
CA ARG A 100 -3.90 3.60 11.13
C ARG A 100 -2.90 4.51 10.41
N VAL A 101 -2.94 4.58 9.09
CA VAL A 101 -2.06 5.47 8.30
C VAL A 101 -2.27 6.94 8.70
N GLN A 102 -3.53 7.38 8.85
CA GLN A 102 -3.80 8.76 9.25
C GLN A 102 -3.34 9.07 10.68
N GLN A 103 -3.44 8.11 11.61
CA GLN A 103 -2.86 8.28 12.95
C GLN A 103 -1.35 8.41 12.91
N LEU A 104 -0.65 7.64 12.06
CA LEU A 104 0.80 7.77 11.89
C LEU A 104 1.18 9.16 11.36
N ARG A 105 0.49 9.63 10.32
CA ARG A 105 0.68 10.99 9.77
C ARG A 105 0.40 12.09 10.79
N GLU A 106 -0.64 11.94 11.60
CA GLU A 106 -0.95 12.93 12.64
C GLU A 106 0.11 12.95 13.73
N ARG A 107 0.65 11.77 14.12
CA ARG A 107 1.76 11.69 15.06
C ARG A 107 3.00 12.36 14.49
N GLU A 108 3.35 12.06 13.24
CA GLU A 108 4.48 12.68 12.54
C GLU A 108 4.34 14.21 12.47
N ARG A 109 3.14 14.71 12.14
CA ARG A 109 2.85 16.15 12.12
C ARG A 109 2.98 16.81 13.50
N THR A 110 2.49 16.14 14.55
CA THR A 110 2.47 16.71 15.91
C THR A 110 3.80 16.57 16.63
N GLN A 111 4.62 15.58 16.29
CA GLN A 111 5.96 15.32 16.82
C GLN A 111 7.08 15.89 15.95
N HIS A 112 6.76 16.80 15.03
CA HIS A 112 7.71 17.39 14.10
C HIS A 112 8.98 17.90 14.81
N SER A 113 10.15 17.53 14.28
CA SER A 113 11.52 17.66 14.84
C SER A 113 12.02 16.48 15.68
N SER A 114 11.18 15.48 15.97
CA SER A 114 11.59 14.19 16.55
C SER A 114 11.21 13.04 15.62
N PRO A 115 12.02 11.97 15.54
CA PRO A 115 11.62 10.78 14.79
C PRO A 115 10.31 10.18 15.31
N LEU A 116 9.52 9.60 14.40
CA LEU A 116 8.32 8.88 14.77
C LEU A 116 8.69 7.63 15.57
N GLY A 117 8.02 7.36 16.69
CA GLY A 117 8.29 6.15 17.48
C GLY A 117 8.19 4.86 16.62
N GLU A 118 9.09 3.92 16.86
CA GLU A 118 9.22 2.66 16.10
C GLU A 118 9.66 2.84 14.62
N SER A 119 10.20 4.01 14.27
CA SER A 119 10.81 4.26 12.94
C SER A 119 12.31 3.98 12.89
N VAL A 120 12.88 3.97 11.69
CA VAL A 120 14.34 3.91 11.47
C VAL A 120 15.04 5.08 12.18
N GLY A 121 14.49 6.29 12.07
CA GLY A 121 15.03 7.47 12.73
C GLY A 121 15.02 7.35 14.25
N ASP A 122 13.95 6.80 14.83
CA ASP A 122 13.83 6.58 16.28
C ASP A 122 14.82 5.53 16.78
N ALA A 123 15.04 4.46 16.02
CA ALA A 123 16.05 3.45 16.33
C ALA A 123 17.47 4.06 16.37
N VAL A 124 17.83 4.86 15.36
CA VAL A 124 19.15 5.52 15.30
C VAL A 124 19.31 6.56 16.43
N ALA A 125 18.27 7.36 16.68
CA ALA A 125 18.26 8.34 17.77
C ALA A 125 18.36 7.67 19.15
N SER A 126 17.67 6.55 19.35
CA SER A 126 17.72 5.78 20.59
C SER A 126 19.12 5.25 20.86
N LEU A 127 19.78 4.65 19.87
CA LEU A 127 21.17 4.19 20.01
C LEU A 127 22.12 5.35 20.37
N LYS A 128 21.89 6.54 19.79
CA LYS A 128 22.68 7.73 20.13
C LYS A 128 22.49 8.15 21.58
N ASN A 129 21.24 8.15 22.06
CA ASN A 129 20.90 8.50 23.43
C ASN A 129 21.44 7.48 24.45
N GLU A 130 21.57 6.21 24.06
CA GLU A 130 22.19 5.15 24.86
C GLU A 130 23.73 5.20 24.86
N GLY A 131 24.34 6.14 24.13
CA GLY A 131 25.79 6.37 24.14
C GLY A 131 26.58 5.53 23.15
N VAL A 132 25.93 4.95 22.13
CA VAL A 132 26.64 4.28 21.03
C VAL A 132 27.53 5.27 20.30
N THR A 133 28.80 4.91 20.14
CA THR A 133 29.81 5.74 19.46
C THR A 133 29.71 5.63 17.94
N SER A 134 30.23 6.61 17.19
CA SER A 134 30.27 6.56 15.72
C SER A 134 30.97 5.30 15.19
N ALA A 135 32.06 4.86 15.83
CA ALA A 135 32.77 3.65 15.44
C ALA A 135 31.94 2.37 15.65
N GLN A 136 31.18 2.29 16.75
CA GLN A 136 30.25 1.20 16.99
C GLN A 136 29.09 1.23 16.00
N MET A 137 28.53 2.41 15.71
CA MET A 137 27.47 2.58 14.74
C MET A 137 27.92 2.15 13.33
N GLN A 138 29.12 2.56 12.89
CA GLN A 138 29.69 2.12 11.62
C GLN A 138 29.80 0.59 11.59
N SER A 139 30.34 -0.04 12.64
CA SER A 139 30.44 -1.49 12.72
C SER A 139 29.09 -2.21 12.68
N LEU A 140 28.02 -1.61 13.22
CA LEU A 140 26.67 -2.17 13.14
C LEU A 140 26.14 -2.08 11.70
N LEU A 141 26.27 -0.91 11.08
CA LEU A 141 25.82 -0.65 9.73
C LEU A 141 26.55 -1.50 8.68
N ASP A 142 27.85 -1.74 8.86
CA ASP A 142 28.65 -2.60 7.97
C ASP A 142 28.14 -4.06 7.94
N ASN A 143 27.46 -4.49 9.00
CA ASN A 143 26.90 -5.84 9.12
C ASN A 143 25.36 -5.87 8.95
N LEU A 144 24.72 -4.73 8.69
CA LEU A 144 23.28 -4.67 8.55
C LEU A 144 22.83 -5.36 7.27
N SER A 145 22.03 -6.42 7.42
CA SER A 145 21.42 -7.13 6.30
C SER A 145 20.02 -7.59 6.64
N VAL A 146 19.06 -7.17 5.83
CA VAL A 146 17.65 -7.55 5.90
C VAL A 146 17.25 -8.12 4.55
N GLU A 147 16.73 -9.35 4.54
CA GLU A 147 16.18 -9.97 3.34
C GLU A 147 14.73 -10.36 3.58
N LEU A 148 13.82 -9.71 2.85
CA LEU A 148 12.39 -10.01 2.91
C LEU A 148 12.03 -10.98 1.78
N VAL A 149 11.62 -12.19 2.15
CA VAL A 149 11.24 -13.24 1.20
C VAL A 149 9.72 -13.26 1.01
N LEU A 150 9.26 -12.92 -0.19
CA LEU A 150 7.85 -13.00 -0.56
C LEU A 150 7.44 -14.45 -0.84
N THR A 151 6.36 -14.90 -0.22
CA THR A 151 5.81 -16.25 -0.38
C THR A 151 4.41 -16.20 -0.98
N ALA A 152 3.99 -17.28 -1.65
CA ALA A 152 2.60 -17.44 -2.04
C ALA A 152 1.72 -17.57 -0.79
N HIS A 153 0.52 -17.00 -0.82
CA HIS A 153 -0.44 -17.16 0.28
C HIS A 153 -1.39 -18.34 -0.02
N PRO A 154 -1.37 -19.43 0.76
CA PRO A 154 -2.04 -20.68 0.40
C PRO A 154 -3.57 -20.60 0.36
N THR A 155 -4.20 -19.68 1.10
CA THR A 155 -5.66 -19.59 1.22
C THR A 155 -6.27 -18.23 0.90
N GLU A 156 -5.46 -17.18 0.75
CA GLU A 156 -5.93 -15.78 0.70
C GLU A 156 -5.20 -14.98 -0.38
N SER A 157 -4.93 -15.60 -1.52
CA SER A 157 -4.56 -14.85 -2.71
C SER A 157 -5.81 -14.08 -3.20
N ARG A 158 -6.15 -12.97 -2.53
CA ARG A 158 -7.14 -12.00 -3.00
C ARG A 158 -6.82 -11.69 -4.46
N ARG A 159 -7.81 -11.83 -5.35
CA ARG A 159 -7.61 -11.55 -6.78
C ARG A 159 -7.06 -10.13 -6.92
N ARG A 160 -6.10 -9.91 -7.83
CA ARG A 160 -5.55 -8.57 -8.12
C ARG A 160 -6.65 -7.52 -8.31
N THR A 161 -7.75 -7.92 -8.94
CA THR A 161 -8.94 -7.07 -9.15
C THR A 161 -9.55 -6.58 -7.83
N VAL A 162 -9.69 -7.43 -6.82
CA VAL A 162 -10.21 -7.08 -5.48
C VAL A 162 -9.25 -6.10 -4.79
N VAL A 163 -7.94 -6.41 -4.77
CA VAL A 163 -6.92 -5.53 -4.17
C VAL A 163 -6.94 -4.15 -4.83
N SER A 164 -6.98 -4.08 -6.15
CA SER A 164 -7.04 -2.81 -6.88
C SER A 164 -8.31 -2.01 -6.60
N LYS A 165 -9.46 -2.67 -6.39
CA LYS A 165 -10.72 -2.02 -5.99
C LYS A 165 -10.64 -1.43 -4.59
N LEU A 166 -10.13 -2.21 -3.62
CA LEU A 166 -9.91 -1.74 -2.25
C LEU A 166 -8.95 -0.55 -2.19
N GLN A 167 -7.85 -0.58 -2.96
CA GLN A 167 -6.94 0.57 -3.07
C GLN A 167 -7.62 1.83 -3.65
N ARG A 168 -8.55 1.68 -4.60
CA ARG A 168 -9.34 2.81 -5.13
C ARG A 168 -10.29 3.35 -4.07
N VAL A 169 -10.93 2.49 -3.28
CA VAL A 169 -11.77 2.92 -2.15
C VAL A 169 -10.93 3.68 -1.12
N ALA A 170 -9.75 3.19 -0.74
CA ALA A 170 -8.86 3.90 0.19
C ALA A 170 -8.47 5.30 -0.30
N ARG A 171 -8.09 5.44 -1.58
CA ARG A 171 -7.80 6.75 -2.17
C ARG A 171 -9.00 7.70 -2.15
N SER A 172 -10.20 7.17 -2.41
CA SER A 172 -11.43 7.97 -2.32
C SER A 172 -11.78 8.36 -0.87
N LEU A 173 -11.49 7.52 0.12
CA LEU A 173 -11.62 7.87 1.55
C LEU A 173 -10.64 8.98 1.95
N GLU A 174 -9.39 8.91 1.47
CA GLU A 174 -8.40 9.97 1.67
C GLU A 174 -8.88 11.29 1.05
N ARG A 175 -9.39 11.23 -0.19
CA ARG A 175 -9.99 12.40 -0.84
C ARG A 175 -11.17 12.97 -0.06
N LEU A 176 -12.07 12.13 0.47
CA LEU A 176 -13.21 12.59 1.27
C LEU A 176 -12.83 13.29 2.58
N ALA A 177 -11.64 13.01 3.11
CA ALA A 177 -11.11 13.69 4.28
C ALA A 177 -10.57 15.10 3.97
N ASP A 178 -10.42 15.47 2.68
CA ASP A 178 -10.04 16.81 2.28
C ASP A 178 -11.19 17.80 2.55
N ASN A 179 -10.91 18.78 3.42
CA ASN A 179 -11.85 19.82 3.82
C ASN A 179 -12.11 20.87 2.72
N GLN A 180 -11.39 20.82 1.59
CA GLN A 180 -11.53 21.76 0.48
C GLN A 180 -12.45 21.27 -0.65
N LEU A 181 -13.01 20.05 -0.55
CA LEU A 181 -13.92 19.54 -1.57
C LEU A 181 -15.20 20.38 -1.68
N THR A 182 -15.54 20.77 -2.91
CA THR A 182 -16.87 21.32 -3.19
C THR A 182 -17.96 20.25 -3.00
N PRO A 183 -19.23 20.64 -2.79
CA PRO A 183 -20.33 19.67 -2.65
C PRO A 183 -20.42 18.69 -3.83
N ARG A 184 -20.23 19.16 -5.06
CA ARG A 184 -20.23 18.34 -6.27
C ARG A 184 -19.10 17.33 -6.30
N GLU A 185 -17.89 17.72 -5.89
CA GLU A 185 -16.75 16.81 -5.84
C GLU A 185 -16.89 15.77 -4.73
N ARG A 186 -17.47 16.16 -3.59
CA ARG A 186 -17.79 15.24 -2.50
C ARG A 186 -18.78 14.16 -2.97
N GLU A 187 -19.86 14.57 -3.63
CA GLU A 187 -20.85 13.65 -4.21
C GLU A 187 -20.23 12.72 -5.27
N GLY A 188 -19.38 13.27 -6.14
CA GLY A 188 -18.64 12.47 -7.12
C GLY A 188 -17.70 11.46 -6.46
N THR A 189 -17.07 11.82 -5.35
CA THR A 189 -16.18 10.91 -4.60
C THR A 189 -16.96 9.80 -3.90
N LEU A 190 -18.12 10.11 -3.31
CA LEU A 190 -19.04 9.11 -2.75
C LEU A 190 -19.56 8.15 -3.84
N SER A 191 -19.92 8.69 -5.01
CA SER A 191 -20.33 7.89 -6.15
C SER A 191 -19.23 6.94 -6.63
N ALA A 192 -17.97 7.41 -6.62
CA ALA A 192 -16.82 6.58 -6.96
C ALA A 192 -16.61 5.44 -5.95
N ILE A 193 -16.76 5.70 -4.63
CA ILE A 193 -16.72 4.64 -3.61
C ILE A 193 -17.84 3.62 -3.87
N ARG A 194 -19.08 4.08 -4.06
CA ARG A 194 -20.21 3.20 -4.36
C ARG A 194 -19.95 2.33 -5.58
N ALA A 195 -19.42 2.90 -6.67
CA ALA A 195 -19.08 2.15 -7.88
C ALA A 195 -18.03 1.05 -7.62
N GLU A 196 -17.03 1.31 -6.79
CA GLU A 196 -16.05 0.28 -6.41
C GLU A 196 -16.68 -0.80 -5.50
N VAL A 197 -17.57 -0.43 -4.58
CA VAL A 197 -18.30 -1.38 -3.72
C VAL A 197 -19.25 -2.28 -4.53
N VAL A 198 -20.01 -1.71 -5.46
CA VAL A 198 -20.79 -2.48 -6.46
C VAL A 198 -19.87 -3.42 -7.23
N GLY A 199 -18.73 -2.91 -7.66
CA GLY A 199 -17.73 -3.71 -8.35
C GLY A 199 -17.15 -4.83 -7.50
N LEU A 200 -16.98 -4.65 -6.19
CA LEU A 200 -16.56 -5.69 -5.25
C LEU A 200 -17.65 -6.75 -5.08
N TRP A 201 -18.91 -6.32 -4.94
CA TRP A 201 -20.09 -7.19 -4.82
C TRP A 201 -20.21 -8.12 -6.03
N LEU A 202 -20.15 -7.56 -7.23
CA LEU A 202 -20.29 -8.30 -8.49
C LEU A 202 -19.03 -9.06 -8.91
N THR A 203 -17.92 -8.93 -8.17
CA THR A 203 -16.71 -9.71 -8.46
C THR A 203 -16.80 -11.07 -7.77
N ASP A 204 -16.93 -12.13 -8.58
CA ASP A 204 -16.90 -13.49 -8.06
C ASP A 204 -15.60 -13.76 -7.27
N ARG A 205 -15.78 -14.14 -6.01
CA ARG A 205 -14.69 -14.47 -5.08
C ARG A 205 -14.36 -15.96 -5.11
N THR A 206 -15.29 -16.81 -5.53
CA THR A 206 -15.02 -18.24 -5.69
C THR A 206 -14.11 -18.44 -6.89
N ARG A 207 -12.92 -19.00 -6.64
CA ARG A 207 -12.04 -19.42 -7.72
C ARG A 207 -12.58 -20.72 -8.27
N THR A 208 -13.25 -20.66 -9.43
CA THR A 208 -13.67 -21.85 -10.18
C THR A 208 -12.46 -22.67 -10.65
N ILE A 209 -11.27 -22.04 -10.74
CA ILE A 209 -10.00 -22.63 -11.16
C ILE A 209 -8.93 -22.27 -10.13
N ASN A 210 -8.17 -23.27 -9.66
CA ASN A 210 -7.02 -23.03 -8.80
C ASN A 210 -6.00 -22.11 -9.50
N PRO A 211 -5.37 -21.17 -8.78
CA PRO A 211 -4.37 -20.29 -9.37
C PRO A 211 -3.26 -21.12 -9.99
N THR A 212 -2.77 -20.70 -11.16
CA THR A 212 -1.52 -21.23 -11.65
C THR A 212 -0.37 -20.65 -10.82
N VAL A 213 0.76 -21.36 -10.76
CA VAL A 213 1.96 -20.84 -10.10
C VAL A 213 2.39 -19.49 -10.70
N THR A 214 2.22 -19.33 -12.02
CA THR A 214 2.50 -18.08 -12.72
C THR A 214 1.57 -16.94 -12.28
N ASP A 215 0.31 -17.22 -11.91
CA ASP A 215 -0.60 -16.20 -11.36
C ASP A 215 -0.11 -15.69 -10.00
N GLU A 216 0.39 -16.57 -9.14
CA GLU A 216 0.96 -16.20 -7.84
C GLU A 216 2.20 -15.32 -8.01
N VAL A 217 3.10 -15.70 -8.93
CA VAL A 217 4.26 -14.89 -9.30
C VAL A 217 3.84 -13.49 -9.75
N ARG A 218 2.81 -13.38 -10.61
CA ARG A 218 2.30 -12.08 -11.09
C ARG A 218 1.71 -11.23 -9.96
N ILE A 219 1.09 -11.86 -8.96
CA ILE A 219 0.59 -11.16 -7.77
C ILE A 219 1.77 -10.62 -6.95
N GLY A 220 2.81 -11.44 -6.69
CA GLY A 220 4.02 -10.99 -6.01
C GLY A 220 4.69 -9.81 -6.72
N LEU A 221 4.89 -9.94 -8.03
CA LEU A 221 5.46 -8.87 -8.87
C LEU A 221 4.62 -7.59 -8.87
N HIS A 222 3.30 -7.70 -8.74
CA HIS A 222 2.45 -6.53 -8.61
C HIS A 222 2.75 -5.73 -7.34
N PHE A 223 3.01 -6.39 -6.20
CA PHE A 223 3.43 -5.70 -4.97
C PHE A 223 4.82 -5.09 -5.09
N VAL A 224 5.74 -5.78 -5.78
CA VAL A 224 7.06 -5.22 -6.09
C VAL A 224 6.93 -3.91 -6.87
N GLU A 225 6.11 -3.90 -7.94
CA GLU A 225 5.90 -2.72 -8.77
C GLU A 225 5.16 -1.59 -8.05
N SER A 226 4.08 -1.92 -7.33
CA SER A 226 3.13 -0.91 -6.81
C SER A 226 3.45 -0.40 -5.40
N VAL A 227 4.32 -1.09 -4.67
CA VAL A 227 4.66 -0.72 -3.28
C VAL A 227 6.17 -0.63 -3.13
N PHE A 228 6.88 -1.76 -3.25
CA PHE A 228 8.28 -1.81 -2.86
C PHE A 228 9.20 -0.96 -3.75
N TRP A 229 8.86 -0.76 -5.02
CA TRP A 229 9.65 0.04 -5.95
C TRP A 229 9.87 1.47 -5.43
N ASP A 230 8.85 2.07 -4.81
CA ASP A 230 8.91 3.42 -4.27
C ASP A 230 9.23 3.43 -2.76
N THR A 231 8.76 2.42 -2.00
CA THR A 231 8.98 2.35 -0.55
C THR A 231 10.43 2.02 -0.18
N LEU A 232 11.13 1.16 -0.92
CA LEU A 232 12.51 0.81 -0.58
C LEU A 232 13.45 2.03 -0.67
N PRO A 233 13.48 2.82 -1.76
CA PRO A 233 14.27 4.05 -1.78
C PRO A 233 13.97 5.00 -0.62
N ALA A 234 12.71 5.13 -0.21
CA ALA A 234 12.32 5.95 0.94
C ALA A 234 12.94 5.44 2.24
N LEU A 235 12.93 4.12 2.49
CA LEU A 235 13.59 3.53 3.66
C LEU A 235 15.10 3.75 3.69
N TYR A 236 15.76 3.74 2.52
CA TYR A 236 17.18 4.09 2.43
C TYR A 236 17.39 5.57 2.78
N ALA A 237 16.55 6.47 2.26
CA ALA A 237 16.60 7.89 2.59
C ALA A 237 16.37 8.15 4.09
N ASP A 238 15.42 7.44 4.72
CA ASP A 238 15.16 7.54 6.16
C ASP A 238 16.39 7.17 6.99
N LEU A 239 17.10 6.10 6.61
CA LEU A 239 18.34 5.70 7.27
C LEU A 239 19.45 6.75 7.05
N ASP A 240 19.62 7.20 5.81
CA ASP A 240 20.64 8.19 5.45
C ASP A 240 20.44 9.49 6.22
N GLU A 241 19.21 10.00 6.30
CA GLU A 241 18.86 11.21 7.04
C GLU A 241 19.09 11.04 8.56
N ALA A 242 18.67 9.90 9.11
CA ALA A 242 18.85 9.60 10.53
C ALA A 242 20.33 9.50 10.92
N VAL A 243 21.14 8.80 10.10
CA VAL A 243 22.58 8.67 10.31
C VAL A 243 23.26 10.03 10.16
N ALA A 244 22.95 10.79 9.11
CA ALA A 244 23.52 12.13 8.92
C ALA A 244 23.23 13.07 10.11
N SER A 245 22.05 12.96 10.70
CA SER A 245 21.61 13.79 11.83
C SER A 245 22.29 13.45 13.16
N HIS A 246 22.50 12.15 13.45
CA HIS A 246 23.02 11.69 14.75
C HIS A 246 24.49 11.25 14.73
N TYR A 247 25.02 10.89 13.56
CA TYR A 247 26.34 10.32 13.32
C TYR A 247 26.93 10.83 11.98
N PRO A 248 27.26 12.12 11.85
CA PRO A 248 27.69 12.72 10.58
C PRO A 248 29.01 12.15 10.01
N GLU A 249 29.77 11.41 10.81
CA GLU A 249 31.02 10.74 10.40
C GLU A 249 30.80 9.30 9.91
N VAL A 250 29.58 8.77 10.03
CA VAL A 250 29.23 7.39 9.68
C VAL A 250 28.67 7.36 8.27
N ALA A 251 29.13 6.39 7.49
CA ALA A 251 28.65 6.14 6.13
C ALA A 251 27.62 5.00 6.14
N PRO A 252 26.36 5.24 5.74
CA PRO A 252 25.39 4.18 5.54
C PRO A 252 25.81 3.19 4.45
N PRO A 253 25.42 1.90 4.56
CA PRO A 253 25.74 0.89 3.57
C PRO A 253 24.91 1.08 2.30
N SER A 254 25.55 0.93 1.14
CA SER A 254 24.88 1.06 -0.17
C SER A 254 23.83 -0.03 -0.44
N SER A 255 23.86 -1.15 0.29
CA SER A 255 22.86 -2.21 0.20
C SER A 255 22.73 -2.94 1.53
N TRP A 256 21.63 -2.70 2.23
CA TRP A 256 21.30 -3.36 3.51
C TRP A 256 19.94 -4.05 3.50
N PHE A 257 19.07 -3.70 2.56
CA PHE A 257 17.75 -4.31 2.39
C PHE A 257 17.64 -5.00 1.02
N ARG A 258 17.19 -6.25 1.00
CA ARG A 258 16.97 -7.06 -0.21
C ARG A 258 15.58 -7.69 -0.22
N LEU A 259 15.03 -7.85 -1.42
CA LEU A 259 13.82 -8.63 -1.67
C LEU A 259 14.18 -9.95 -2.33
N ALA A 260 13.57 -11.02 -1.85
CA ALA A 260 13.60 -12.34 -2.46
C ALA A 260 12.17 -12.86 -2.62
N SER A 261 12.02 -13.98 -3.34
CA SER A 261 10.71 -14.61 -3.58
C SER A 261 10.86 -16.12 -3.67
N TRP A 262 9.93 -16.85 -3.06
CA TRP A 262 9.76 -18.29 -3.26
C TRP A 262 8.72 -18.62 -4.34
N MET A 263 7.89 -17.67 -4.74
CA MET A 263 6.86 -17.87 -5.76
C MET A 263 7.51 -18.28 -7.09
N GLY A 264 7.07 -19.41 -7.66
CA GLY A 264 7.63 -19.97 -8.89
C GLY A 264 8.99 -20.67 -8.75
N GLY A 265 9.57 -20.69 -7.55
CA GLY A 265 10.84 -21.34 -7.24
C GLY A 265 10.74 -22.50 -6.25
N ASP A 266 9.89 -22.37 -5.22
CA ASP A 266 9.69 -23.42 -4.22
C ASP A 266 8.89 -24.59 -4.79
N ARG A 267 9.50 -25.78 -4.77
CA ARG A 267 8.97 -27.01 -5.38
C ARG A 267 8.62 -28.05 -4.32
N ASP A 268 8.86 -27.74 -3.04
CA ASP A 268 8.63 -28.70 -1.97
C ASP A 268 7.13 -29.01 -1.86
N GLY A 269 6.77 -30.28 -2.03
CA GLY A 269 5.37 -30.73 -2.03
C GLY A 269 4.47 -30.19 -3.15
N ASN A 270 4.99 -29.42 -4.12
CA ASN A 270 4.19 -28.77 -5.16
C ASN A 270 4.60 -29.22 -6.59
N PRO A 271 3.92 -30.22 -7.19
CA PRO A 271 4.26 -30.72 -8.52
C PRO A 271 3.99 -29.71 -9.64
N ASN A 272 3.23 -28.63 -9.38
CA ASN A 272 2.91 -27.62 -10.37
C ASN A 272 4.08 -26.65 -10.64
N VAL A 273 5.13 -26.67 -9.82
CA VAL A 273 6.34 -25.87 -10.06
C VAL A 273 7.32 -26.66 -10.93
N SER A 274 7.12 -26.58 -12.26
CA SER A 274 8.05 -27.16 -13.24
C SER A 274 9.28 -26.27 -13.47
N HIS A 275 10.31 -26.83 -14.09
CA HIS A 275 11.47 -26.05 -14.53
C HIS A 275 11.12 -24.97 -15.57
N GLU A 276 10.10 -25.18 -16.40
CA GLU A 276 9.61 -24.16 -17.34
C GLU A 276 8.93 -23.01 -16.59
N VAL A 277 8.15 -23.33 -15.54
CA VAL A 277 7.52 -22.32 -14.66
C VAL A 277 8.57 -21.48 -13.96
N THR A 278 9.63 -22.08 -13.41
CA THR A 278 10.74 -21.34 -12.80
C THR A 278 11.47 -20.46 -13.83
N ALA A 279 11.70 -20.97 -15.04
CA ALA A 279 12.30 -20.17 -16.11
C ALA A 279 11.41 -19.00 -16.55
N GLU A 280 10.09 -19.20 -16.64
CA GLU A 280 9.12 -18.13 -16.90
C GLU A 280 9.13 -17.08 -15.77
N THR A 281 9.13 -17.53 -14.51
CA THR A 281 9.21 -16.69 -13.32
C THR A 281 10.42 -15.75 -13.39
N LEU A 282 11.61 -16.30 -13.66
CA LEU A 282 12.82 -15.49 -13.82
C LEU A 282 12.73 -14.47 -14.96
N ARG A 283 12.08 -14.82 -16.08
CA ARG A 283 11.83 -13.87 -17.18
C ARG A 283 10.87 -12.75 -16.75
N LEU A 284 9.81 -13.07 -16.01
CA LEU A 284 8.87 -12.08 -15.50
C LEU A 284 9.53 -11.10 -14.51
N HIS A 285 10.34 -11.61 -13.58
CA HIS A 285 11.15 -10.77 -12.69
C HIS A 285 12.07 -9.82 -13.46
N ARG A 286 12.83 -10.34 -14.45
CA ARG A 286 13.70 -9.52 -15.29
C ARG A 286 12.93 -8.48 -16.10
N GLY A 287 11.79 -8.88 -16.67
CA GLY A 287 10.91 -8.00 -17.43
C GLY A 287 10.42 -6.82 -16.59
N LEU A 288 9.96 -7.09 -15.37
CA LEU A 288 9.54 -6.03 -14.44
C LEU A 288 10.72 -5.10 -14.10
N ALA A 289 11.88 -5.64 -13.72
CA ALA A 289 13.03 -4.83 -13.35
C ALA A 289 13.46 -3.87 -14.48
N VAL A 290 13.56 -4.38 -15.72
CA VAL A 290 13.91 -3.56 -16.89
C VAL A 290 12.86 -2.48 -17.14
N GLU A 291 11.58 -2.84 -17.10
CA GLU A 291 10.48 -1.92 -17.37
C GLU A 291 10.38 -0.81 -16.31
N SER A 292 10.55 -1.15 -15.03
CA SER A 292 10.52 -0.19 -13.94
C SER A 292 11.73 0.77 -14.02
N HIS A 293 12.94 0.27 -14.26
CA HIS A 293 14.10 1.15 -14.49
C HIS A 293 13.92 2.05 -15.72
N ARG A 294 13.37 1.51 -16.81
CA ARG A 294 13.09 2.29 -18.03
C ARG A 294 12.13 3.45 -17.73
N LYS A 295 11.05 3.22 -16.98
CA LYS A 295 10.10 4.27 -16.57
C LYS A 295 10.80 5.34 -15.72
N THR A 296 11.57 4.94 -14.71
CA THR A 296 12.30 5.87 -13.82
C THR A 296 13.33 6.70 -14.59
N LEU A 297 14.12 6.08 -15.47
CA LEU A 297 15.13 6.79 -16.27
C LEU A 297 14.50 7.76 -17.27
N GLN A 298 13.35 7.42 -17.87
CA GLN A 298 12.62 8.32 -18.74
C GLN A 298 12.06 9.54 -18.01
N ASP A 299 11.58 9.38 -16.78
CA ASP A 299 11.15 10.50 -15.94
C ASP A 299 12.34 11.38 -15.55
N LEU A 300 13.44 10.76 -15.11
CA LEU A 300 14.68 11.45 -14.76
C LEU A 300 15.23 12.28 -15.92
N ALA A 301 15.26 11.71 -17.14
CA ALA A 301 15.73 12.40 -18.34
C ALA A 301 14.93 13.69 -18.63
N ARG A 302 13.64 13.75 -18.28
CA ARG A 302 12.82 14.96 -18.43
C ARG A 302 13.05 15.98 -17.33
N ARG A 303 13.45 15.52 -16.13
CA ARG A 303 13.71 16.38 -14.96
C ARG A 303 15.10 16.99 -14.98
N LEU A 304 16.10 16.27 -15.49
CA LEU A 304 17.48 16.73 -15.57
C LEU A 304 17.67 17.67 -16.76
N SER A 305 17.14 18.89 -16.65
CA SER A 305 17.20 19.93 -17.69
C SER A 305 18.36 20.92 -17.48
N MET A 306 19.42 20.53 -16.78
CA MET A 306 20.52 21.43 -16.45
C MET A 306 21.27 21.84 -17.71
N SER A 307 21.49 23.15 -17.85
CA SER A 307 22.29 23.71 -18.95
C SER A 307 23.77 23.64 -18.61
N SER A 308 24.56 23.08 -19.53
CA SER A 308 26.02 23.09 -19.47
C SER A 308 26.62 24.50 -19.46
N GLU A 309 25.89 25.50 -19.97
CA GLU A 309 26.30 26.92 -19.93
C GLU A 309 26.16 27.52 -18.52
N ARG A 310 25.20 27.04 -17.73
CA ARG A 310 24.95 27.53 -16.36
C ARG A 310 25.73 26.76 -15.31
N LEU A 311 25.83 25.45 -15.50
CA LEU A 311 26.59 24.55 -14.64
C LEU A 311 27.35 23.57 -15.54
N PRO A 312 28.65 23.80 -15.79
CA PRO A 312 29.47 22.87 -16.54
C PRO A 312 29.42 21.48 -15.91
N ALA A 313 29.27 20.44 -16.74
CA ALA A 313 29.39 19.06 -16.29
C ALA A 313 30.81 18.79 -15.78
N SER A 314 30.95 17.91 -14.79
CA SER A 314 32.27 17.52 -14.30
C SER A 314 33.09 16.81 -15.38
N ASP A 315 34.42 16.89 -15.28
CA ASP A 315 35.33 16.22 -16.21
C ASP A 315 35.06 14.70 -16.28
N GLU A 316 34.66 14.11 -15.15
CA GLU A 316 34.28 12.69 -15.04
C GLU A 316 33.05 12.35 -15.90
N ILE A 317 32.02 13.19 -15.88
CA ILE A 317 30.81 13.02 -16.70
C ILE A 317 31.15 13.19 -18.18
N ASN A 318 31.93 14.22 -18.51
CA ASN A 318 32.35 14.46 -19.90
C ASN A 318 33.16 13.29 -20.45
N ALA A 319 34.15 12.80 -19.69
CA ALA A 319 34.93 11.62 -20.06
C ALA A 319 34.06 10.36 -20.19
N TRP A 320 33.07 10.20 -19.31
CA TRP A 320 32.14 9.08 -19.37
C TRP A 320 31.27 9.09 -20.63
N ILE A 321 30.79 10.26 -21.07
CA ILE A 321 30.01 10.43 -22.31
C ILE A 321 30.91 10.16 -23.53
N GLU A 322 32.09 10.78 -23.59
CA GLU A 322 33.01 10.63 -24.70
C GLU A 322 33.44 9.17 -24.91
N SER A 323 33.67 8.43 -23.82
CA SER A 323 34.01 6.99 -23.89
C SER A 323 32.91 6.09 -24.50
N ARG A 324 31.68 6.60 -24.66
CA ARG A 324 30.52 5.87 -25.18
C ARG A 324 30.09 6.30 -26.57
N ARG A 325 30.85 7.20 -27.21
CA ARG A 325 30.59 7.59 -28.59
C ARG A 325 30.96 6.44 -29.57
N PRO A 326 30.22 6.28 -30.69
CA PRO A 326 29.01 7.01 -31.04
C PRO A 326 27.85 6.59 -30.13
N LEU A 327 27.06 7.57 -29.69
CA LEU A 327 25.88 7.29 -28.89
C LEU A 327 24.84 6.52 -29.72
N PRO A 328 23.93 5.75 -29.10
CA PRO A 328 22.90 5.03 -29.83
C PRO A 328 22.05 5.95 -30.74
N PRO A 329 21.54 5.46 -31.90
CA PRO A 329 20.80 6.28 -32.86
C PRO A 329 19.59 7.05 -32.27
N HIS A 330 18.99 6.53 -31.20
CA HIS A 330 17.83 7.17 -30.55
C HIS A 330 18.19 8.39 -29.69
N VAL A 331 19.47 8.70 -29.49
CA VAL A 331 19.97 9.92 -28.82
C VAL A 331 20.78 10.83 -29.75
N GLU A 332 20.97 10.48 -31.02
CA GLU A 332 21.68 11.32 -32.01
C GLU A 332 21.03 12.71 -32.17
N ASN A 333 19.70 12.80 -32.06
CA ASN A 333 18.95 14.07 -32.13
C ASN A 333 19.24 15.03 -30.95
N ILE A 334 19.94 14.58 -29.90
CA ILE A 334 20.33 15.41 -28.75
C ILE A 334 21.66 16.12 -29.02
N GLU A 335 22.45 15.64 -29.97
CA GLU A 335 23.78 16.19 -30.28
C GLU A 335 23.78 17.37 -31.26
N GLU A 336 22.66 17.65 -31.94
CA GLU A 336 22.55 18.84 -32.79
C GLU A 336 22.20 20.08 -31.93
N PRO A 337 23.16 20.99 -31.69
CA PRO A 337 22.83 22.27 -31.09
C PRO A 337 22.16 23.08 -32.20
N SER A 338 20.89 23.44 -32.02
CA SER A 338 20.08 24.40 -32.83
C SER A 338 19.12 23.78 -33.86
N SER A 339 17.90 23.44 -33.45
CA SER A 339 16.71 23.59 -34.33
C SER A 339 15.35 23.68 -33.60
N LEU A 340 15.34 23.83 -32.27
CA LEU A 340 14.11 24.10 -31.51
C LEU A 340 14.17 25.51 -30.89
N LEU A 341 14.02 26.51 -31.76
CA LEU A 341 13.42 27.81 -31.44
C LEU A 341 12.12 27.95 -32.22
#